data_AF-A0A9P0KEV7-F1
#
_entry.id   AF-A0A9P0KEV7-F1
#
_cell.length_a   1.000
_cell.length_b   1.000
_cell.length_c   1.000
_cell.angle_alpha   90.00
_cell.angle_beta   90.00
_cell.angle_gamma   90.00
#
_symmetry.space_group_name_H-M   'P 1'
#
loop_
_entity.id
_entity.type
_entity.pdbx_description
1 polymer ?
#
loop_
_entity_poly.entity_id
_entity_poly.type
_entity_poly.pdbx_seq_one_letter_code
_entity_poly.pdbx_strand_id
1 'polypeptide(L)'
;MDLKVKDFLETLTKERITDDSIIVFFSDHGIRYGDILLYNTGWHEERLPFIYFSFPTWFKRKYPRLLNNFKANMHRLTSPYDFYMTLQHVLLLEGKISEFKPSIACPTCKSFFDEIPHNRSCKDAGIPTHYCTCQGYLEVRLSQDVAQHAAQLLIDEVHSRIKDIPSCLRYKLLRVRRTAVSQNSLLENETYLLMSIETIPTAIFEATFIVSGDISRKDISLAENRWISRLDPTGGNDWCTKNFKIYCFCPKKH
;
A
#
# COMPACT_ATOMS: atom_id res chain seq x y z
N MET A 1 17.18 16.00 -4.68
CA MET A 1 16.56 15.63 -3.40
C MET A 1 17.61 15.16 -2.42
N ASP A 2 18.47 14.21 -2.82
CA ASP A 2 19.53 13.62 -2.01
C ASP A 2 20.39 14.61 -1.19
N LEU A 3 21.06 15.58 -1.85
CA LEU A 3 21.87 16.58 -1.16
C LEU A 3 21.09 17.35 -0.07
N LYS A 4 19.84 17.73 -0.34
CA LYS A 4 19.02 18.45 0.65
C LYS A 4 18.69 17.58 1.87
N VAL A 5 18.43 16.29 1.66
CA VAL A 5 18.16 15.34 2.75
C VAL A 5 19.42 15.09 3.55
N LYS A 6 20.56 14.90 2.89
CA LYS A 6 21.88 14.79 3.53
C LYS A 6 22.17 16.01 4.40
N ASP A 7 22.09 17.21 3.82
CA ASP A 7 22.37 18.46 4.54
C ASP A 7 21.44 18.64 5.74
N PHE A 8 20.15 18.27 5.60
CA PHE A 8 19.20 18.27 6.70
C PHE A 8 19.61 17.30 7.82
N LEU A 9 19.95 16.05 7.50
CA LEU A 9 20.39 15.05 8.48
C LEU A 9 21.72 15.45 9.15
N GLU A 10 22.66 16.01 8.39
CA GLU A 10 23.92 16.55 8.93
C GLU A 10 23.67 17.72 9.90
N THR A 11 22.69 18.57 9.61
CA THR A 11 22.27 19.66 10.50
C THR A 11 21.74 19.11 11.82
N LEU A 12 20.87 18.10 11.79
CA LEU A 12 20.35 17.45 13.01
C LEU A 12 21.47 16.87 13.88
N THR A 13 22.51 16.29 13.27
CA THR A 13 23.68 15.80 14.00
C THR A 13 24.53 16.94 14.56
N LYS A 14 24.82 17.97 13.76
CA LYS A 14 25.63 19.13 14.18
C LYS A 14 24.99 19.88 15.34
N GLU A 15 23.67 20.00 15.33
CA GLU A 15 22.87 20.63 16.40
C GLU A 15 22.58 19.69 17.57
N ARG A 16 23.17 18.48 17.56
CA ARG A 16 23.06 17.47 18.64
C ARG A 16 21.64 16.97 18.89
N ILE A 17 20.71 17.16 17.95
CA ILE A 17 19.34 16.63 18.04
C ILE A 17 19.35 15.09 18.14
N THR A 18 20.32 14.45 17.45
CA THR A 18 20.53 12.99 17.47
C THR A 18 20.97 12.44 18.82
N ASP A 19 21.47 13.29 19.73
CA ASP A 19 21.99 12.83 21.04
C ASP A 19 20.85 12.50 22.00
N ASP A 20 19.72 13.17 21.86
CA ASP A 20 18.60 13.10 22.79
C ASP A 20 17.27 12.64 22.16
N SER A 21 17.17 12.59 20.83
CA SER A 21 15.92 12.27 20.12
C SER A 21 15.97 10.94 19.39
N ILE A 22 14.84 10.22 19.37
CA ILE A 22 14.58 9.18 18.36
C ILE A 22 14.14 9.90 17.08
N ILE A 23 14.86 9.69 15.98
CA ILE A 23 14.53 10.29 14.68
C ILE A 23 13.98 9.19 13.78
N VAL A 24 12.83 9.46 13.16
CA VAL A 24 12.19 8.56 12.20
C VAL A 24 12.15 9.25 10.85
N PHE A 25 12.73 8.62 9.83
CA PHE A 25 12.70 9.09 8.45
C PHE A 25 11.97 8.04 7.61
N PHE A 26 10.82 8.40 7.05
CA PHE A 26 9.94 7.46 6.38
C PHE A 26 9.21 8.08 5.20
N SER A 27 8.65 7.23 4.35
CA SER A 27 7.74 7.61 3.27
C SER A 27 6.35 7.02 3.53
N ASP A 28 5.31 7.67 3.02
CA ASP A 28 3.95 7.15 3.05
C ASP A 28 3.72 6.11 1.94
N HIS A 29 4.43 6.24 0.83
CA HIS A 29 4.42 5.31 -0.31
C HIS A 29 5.77 5.33 -1.04
N GLY A 30 6.02 4.39 -1.96
CA GLY A 30 7.15 4.54 -2.88
C GLY A 30 6.76 5.27 -4.17
N ILE A 31 7.29 4.87 -5.32
CA ILE A 31 7.02 5.56 -6.59
C ILE A 31 5.58 5.29 -7.05
N ARG A 32 4.79 6.34 -7.31
CA ARG A 32 3.36 6.22 -7.66
C ARG A 32 3.01 6.45 -9.11
N TYR A 33 3.96 6.89 -9.93
CA TYR A 33 3.70 7.23 -11.33
C TYR A 33 4.90 6.90 -12.21
N GLY A 34 4.63 6.80 -13.52
CA GLY A 34 5.62 6.61 -14.56
C GLY A 34 5.72 5.17 -15.04
N ASP A 35 6.43 4.98 -16.14
CA ASP A 35 6.49 3.70 -16.86
C ASP A 35 7.11 2.57 -16.03
N ILE A 36 7.84 2.89 -14.96
CA ILE A 36 8.39 1.89 -14.03
C ILE A 36 7.29 1.00 -13.43
N LEU A 37 6.09 1.56 -13.22
CA LEU A 37 4.94 0.82 -12.68
C LEU A 37 4.40 -0.26 -13.62
N LEU A 38 4.82 -0.25 -14.88
CA LEU A 38 4.46 -1.28 -15.85
C LEU A 38 5.31 -2.56 -15.65
N TYR A 39 6.34 -2.50 -14.82
CA TYR A 39 7.24 -3.62 -14.52
C TYR A 39 7.00 -4.15 -13.11
N ASN A 40 7.36 -5.42 -12.86
CA ASN A 40 7.22 -6.05 -11.54
C ASN A 40 8.02 -5.31 -10.45
N THR A 41 9.17 -4.72 -10.79
CA THR A 41 9.96 -3.89 -9.87
C THR A 41 9.18 -2.64 -9.44
N GLY A 42 8.47 -1.98 -10.36
CA GLY A 42 7.61 -0.84 -10.01
C GLY A 42 6.39 -1.23 -9.18
N TRP A 43 5.84 -2.43 -9.39
CA TRP A 43 4.78 -2.96 -8.53
C TRP A 43 5.20 -3.10 -7.06
N HIS A 44 6.44 -3.54 -6.81
CA HIS A 44 7.03 -3.56 -5.48
C HIS A 44 7.33 -2.15 -4.97
N GLU A 45 7.97 -1.31 -5.80
CA GLU A 45 8.38 0.04 -5.42
C GLU A 45 7.17 0.90 -5.03
N GLU A 46 6.03 0.78 -5.70
CA GLU A 46 4.82 1.54 -5.35
C GLU A 46 4.25 1.16 -3.97
N ARG A 47 4.34 -0.13 -3.62
CA ARG A 47 3.70 -0.73 -2.43
C ARG A 47 4.60 -0.78 -1.20
N LEU A 48 5.90 -0.57 -1.36
CA LEU A 48 6.89 -0.68 -0.29
C LEU A 48 7.44 0.71 0.09
N PRO A 49 6.81 1.40 1.06
CA PRO A 49 7.44 2.57 1.65
C PRO A 49 8.70 2.19 2.42
N PHE A 50 9.62 3.13 2.58
CA PHE A 50 10.77 2.98 3.48
C PHE A 50 10.47 3.57 4.86
N ILE A 51 11.13 3.04 5.88
CA ILE A 51 11.18 3.62 7.23
C ILE A 51 12.54 3.35 7.87
N TYR A 52 13.19 4.41 8.37
CA TYR A 52 14.50 4.38 9.00
C TYR A 52 14.42 5.03 10.37
N PHE A 53 15.13 4.45 11.34
CA PHE A 53 15.21 4.95 12.71
C PHE A 53 16.65 5.26 13.09
N SER A 54 16.85 6.41 13.72
CA SER A 54 18.05 6.72 14.49
C SER A 54 17.68 6.78 15.97
N PHE A 55 18.41 6.02 16.78
CA PHE A 55 18.22 5.99 18.24
C PHE A 55 19.41 6.66 18.95
N PRO A 56 19.15 7.49 19.97
CA PRO A 56 20.20 8.14 20.74
C PRO A 56 20.97 7.13 21.59
N THR A 57 22.21 7.45 21.95
CA THR A 57 23.10 6.51 22.65
C THR A 57 22.54 6.11 24.02
N TRP A 58 21.90 7.03 24.73
CA TRP A 58 21.27 6.73 26.02
C TRP A 58 20.15 5.69 25.88
N PHE A 59 19.35 5.76 24.82
CA PHE A 59 18.22 4.85 24.58
C PHE A 59 18.73 3.44 24.28
N LYS A 60 19.78 3.32 23.45
CA LYS A 60 20.47 2.06 23.17
C LYS A 60 21.01 1.39 24.45
N ARG A 61 21.60 2.17 25.37
CA ARG A 61 22.13 1.66 26.64
C ARG A 61 21.03 1.29 27.65
N LYS A 62 19.96 2.09 27.71
CA LYS A 62 18.85 1.91 28.66
C LYS A 62 17.92 0.76 28.26
N TYR A 63 17.70 0.57 26.97
CA TYR A 63 16.75 -0.42 26.44
C TYR A 63 17.37 -1.40 25.45
N PRO A 64 18.44 -2.13 25.82
CA PRO A 64 19.16 -3.01 24.90
C PRO A 64 18.27 -4.15 24.36
N ARG A 65 17.34 -4.66 25.16
CA ARG A 65 16.38 -5.70 24.74
C ARG A 65 15.42 -5.21 23.65
N LEU A 66 14.89 -3.99 23.80
CA LEU A 66 13.99 -3.38 22.80
C LEU A 66 14.73 -3.18 21.47
N LEU A 67 15.99 -2.77 21.51
CA LEU A 67 16.83 -2.61 20.33
C LEU A 67 17.17 -3.93 19.65
N ASN A 68 17.34 -5.01 20.41
CA ASN A 68 17.58 -6.33 19.84
C ASN A 68 16.35 -6.83 19.07
N ASN A 69 15.15 -6.66 19.64
CA ASN A 69 13.89 -6.96 18.94
C ASN A 69 13.74 -6.09 17.67
N PHE A 70 13.99 -4.78 17.79
CA PHE A 70 13.93 -3.85 16.66
C PHE A 70 14.85 -4.30 15.50
N LYS A 71 16.09 -4.70 15.81
CA LYS A 71 17.04 -5.20 14.81
C LYS A 71 16.58 -6.53 14.19
N ALA A 72 16.06 -7.45 14.99
CA ALA A 72 15.50 -8.70 14.49
C ALA A 72 14.34 -8.46 13.51
N ASN A 73 13.55 -7.40 13.76
CA ASN A 73 12.42 -7.01 12.93
C ASN A 73 12.80 -6.38 11.58
N MET A 74 14.06 -6.01 11.34
CA MET A 74 14.51 -5.47 10.05
C MET A 74 14.33 -6.46 8.89
N HIS A 75 14.18 -7.75 9.18
CA HIS A 75 13.94 -8.82 8.21
C HIS A 75 12.54 -9.43 8.36
N ARG A 76 11.56 -8.65 8.83
CA ARG A 76 10.18 -9.07 9.07
C ARG A 76 9.20 -8.24 8.26
N LEU A 77 8.05 -8.84 7.96
CA LEU A 77 6.92 -8.09 7.41
C LEU A 77 6.35 -7.16 8.49
N THR A 78 6.37 -5.87 8.20
CA THR A 78 5.85 -4.81 9.07
C THR A 78 4.89 -3.92 8.29
N SER A 79 4.09 -3.14 9.00
CA SER A 79 3.19 -2.16 8.40
C SER A 79 3.18 -0.83 9.16
N PRO A 80 2.61 0.25 8.60
CA PRO A 80 2.44 1.52 9.31
C PRO A 80 1.66 1.40 10.63
N TYR A 81 0.84 0.36 10.79
CA TYR A 81 0.14 0.10 12.05
C TYR A 81 1.09 -0.35 13.17
N ASP A 82 2.16 -1.08 12.84
CA ASP A 82 3.21 -1.40 13.82
C ASP A 82 3.99 -0.15 14.23
N PHE A 83 4.19 0.79 13.31
CA PHE A 83 4.78 2.08 13.64
C PHE A 83 3.88 2.86 14.61
N TYR A 84 2.56 2.89 14.38
CA TYR A 84 1.60 3.45 15.34
C TYR A 84 1.71 2.81 16.73
N MET A 85 1.84 1.48 16.80
CA MET A 85 2.05 0.78 18.08
C MET A 85 3.42 1.12 18.70
N THR A 86 4.44 1.36 17.88
CA THR A 86 5.78 1.78 18.33
C THR A 86 5.74 3.17 18.97
N LEU A 87 4.99 4.11 18.40
CA LEU A 87 4.80 5.44 18.98
C LEU A 87 4.12 5.37 20.36
N GLN A 88 3.11 4.51 20.51
CA GLN A 88 2.51 4.25 21.82
C GLN A 88 3.52 3.63 22.80
N HIS A 89 4.37 2.71 22.33
CA HIS A 89 5.39 2.10 23.16
C HIS A 89 6.35 3.17 23.71
N VAL A 90 6.76 4.15 22.89
CA VAL A 90 7.57 5.29 23.37
C VAL A 90 6.83 6.10 24.44
N LEU A 91 5.54 6.40 24.25
CA LEU A 91 4.74 7.10 25.26
C LEU A 91 4.62 6.34 26.57
N LEU A 92 4.54 5.00 26.50
CA LEU A 92 4.52 4.13 27.67
C LEU A 92 5.85 4.17 28.43
N LEU A 93 6.99 4.14 27.73
CA LEU A 93 8.32 4.25 28.34
C LEU A 93 8.53 5.57 29.08
N GLU A 94 7.90 6.64 28.60
CA GLU A 94 7.91 7.97 29.21
C GLU A 94 6.82 8.18 30.27
N GLY A 95 6.02 7.14 30.57
CA GLY A 95 4.93 7.21 31.55
C GLY A 95 3.80 8.16 31.17
N LYS A 96 3.65 8.51 29.88
CA LYS A 96 2.59 9.39 29.37
C LYS A 96 1.27 8.67 29.19
N ILE A 97 1.31 7.35 29.04
CA ILE A 97 0.15 6.46 29.02
C ILE A 97 0.42 5.29 29.97
N SER A 98 -0.64 4.68 30.50
CA SER A 98 -0.58 3.53 31.40
C SER A 98 -0.67 2.18 30.68
N GLU A 99 -1.23 2.16 29.48
CA GLU A 99 -1.48 0.95 28.71
C GLU A 99 -1.50 1.21 27.20
N PHE A 100 -1.33 0.14 26.42
CA PHE A 100 -1.51 0.19 24.97
C PHE A 100 -2.98 0.29 24.60
N LYS A 101 -3.27 1.06 23.54
CA LYS A 101 -4.53 1.02 22.81
C LYS A 101 -4.31 0.29 21.49
N PRO A 102 -4.87 -0.92 21.30
CA PRO A 102 -4.74 -1.64 20.03
C PRO A 102 -5.17 -0.77 18.84
N SER A 103 -4.50 -0.95 17.69
CA SER A 103 -4.94 -0.31 16.45
C SER A 103 -6.30 -0.87 16.04
N ILE A 104 -7.28 0.01 15.80
CA ILE A 104 -8.62 -0.39 15.33
C ILE A 104 -8.51 -1.12 13.99
N ALA A 105 -7.65 -0.65 13.10
CA ALA A 105 -7.46 -1.22 11.77
C ALA A 105 -6.53 -2.46 11.76
N CYS A 106 -5.76 -2.68 12.83
CA CYS A 106 -4.92 -3.87 12.98
C CYS A 106 -4.75 -4.26 14.46
N PRO A 107 -5.75 -4.96 15.05
CA PRO A 107 -5.69 -5.35 16.47
C PRO A 107 -4.51 -6.27 16.82
N THR A 108 -3.96 -6.97 15.83
CA THR A 108 -2.81 -7.88 15.96
C THR A 108 -1.45 -7.20 15.80
N CYS A 109 -1.42 -5.94 15.37
CA CYS A 109 -0.19 -5.20 15.15
C CYS A 109 0.50 -4.87 16.48
N LYS A 110 1.84 -4.80 16.43
CA LYS A 110 2.69 -4.70 17.63
C LYS A 110 3.78 -3.65 17.43
N SER A 111 4.36 -3.20 18.53
CA SER A 111 5.50 -2.28 18.48
C SER A 111 6.70 -2.95 17.80
N PHE A 112 7.52 -2.16 17.09
CA PHE A 112 8.82 -2.60 16.58
C PHE A 112 9.81 -2.99 17.70
N PHE A 113 9.52 -2.62 18.94
CA PHE A 113 10.29 -3.04 20.11
C PHE A 113 9.89 -4.41 20.66
N ASP A 114 8.82 -5.01 20.14
CA ASP A 114 8.43 -6.40 20.41
C ASP A 114 8.84 -7.28 19.22
N GLU A 115 9.10 -8.57 19.46
CA GLU A 115 9.47 -9.47 18.37
C GLU A 115 8.28 -9.70 17.42
N ILE A 116 8.50 -9.46 16.13
CA ILE A 116 7.52 -9.71 15.07
C ILE A 116 7.73 -11.13 14.53
N PRO A 117 6.68 -11.97 14.40
CA PRO A 117 6.82 -13.33 13.92
C PRO A 117 7.42 -13.46 12.51
N HIS A 118 8.27 -14.46 12.30
CA HIS A 118 8.85 -14.78 10.98
C HIS A 118 7.78 -15.10 9.92
N ASN A 119 6.74 -15.82 10.32
CA ASN A 119 5.68 -16.33 9.46
C ASN A 119 4.44 -15.42 9.42
N ARG A 120 4.61 -14.13 9.71
CA ARG A 120 3.52 -13.16 9.74
C ARG A 120 2.96 -12.94 8.33
N SER A 121 1.65 -13.08 8.18
CA SER A 121 0.95 -12.81 6.91
C SER A 121 0.63 -11.33 6.73
N CYS A 122 0.27 -10.92 5.50
CA CYS A 122 -0.26 -9.59 5.23
C CYS A 122 -1.50 -9.28 6.09
N LYS A 123 -2.38 -10.27 6.30
CA LYS A 123 -3.56 -10.15 7.15
C LYS A 123 -3.19 -9.84 8.61
N ASP A 124 -2.20 -10.55 9.16
CA ASP A 124 -1.70 -10.30 10.53
C ASP A 124 -1.03 -8.92 10.67
N ALA A 125 -0.56 -8.36 9.55
CA ALA A 125 0.02 -7.03 9.46
C ALA A 125 -1.00 -5.93 9.11
N GLY A 126 -2.28 -6.28 8.92
CA GLY A 126 -3.33 -5.34 8.51
C GLY A 126 -3.14 -4.80 7.08
N ILE A 127 -2.33 -5.48 6.26
CA ILE A 127 -2.06 -5.09 4.86
C ILE A 127 -3.16 -5.70 3.98
N PRO A 128 -3.99 -4.90 3.29
CA PRO A 128 -5.01 -5.42 2.39
C PRO A 128 -4.38 -6.21 1.25
N THR A 129 -5.08 -7.23 0.75
CA THR A 129 -4.64 -8.10 -0.34
C THR A 129 -4.11 -7.31 -1.56
N HIS A 130 -4.79 -6.21 -1.91
CA HIS A 130 -4.38 -5.36 -3.04
C HIS A 130 -2.96 -4.76 -2.91
N TYR A 131 -2.52 -4.50 -1.68
CA TYR A 131 -1.19 -3.94 -1.37
C TYR A 131 -0.21 -5.00 -0.86
N CYS A 132 -0.65 -6.25 -0.71
CA CYS A 132 0.18 -7.33 -0.20
C CYS A 132 1.24 -7.74 -1.24
N THR A 133 2.52 -7.58 -0.89
CA THR A 133 3.64 -7.95 -1.77
C THR A 133 4.12 -9.39 -1.62
N CYS A 134 3.64 -10.11 -0.60
CA CYS A 134 4.13 -11.44 -0.23
C CYS A 134 3.75 -12.55 -1.22
N GLN A 135 2.68 -12.37 -1.99
CA GLN A 135 2.16 -13.44 -2.84
C GLN A 135 2.90 -13.59 -4.18
N GLY A 136 3.54 -12.52 -4.66
CA GLY A 136 4.03 -12.44 -6.04
C GLY A 136 2.91 -12.60 -7.07
N TYR A 137 3.15 -12.16 -8.32
CA TYR A 137 2.17 -12.28 -9.40
C TYR A 137 2.83 -12.78 -10.68
N LEU A 138 2.18 -13.72 -11.35
CA LEU A 138 2.60 -14.25 -12.66
C LEU A 138 1.62 -13.80 -13.72
N GLU A 139 2.14 -13.21 -14.79
CA GLU A 139 1.29 -12.77 -15.89
C GLU A 139 0.64 -13.97 -16.59
N VAL A 140 -0.65 -13.83 -16.86
CA VAL A 140 -1.46 -14.83 -17.55
C VAL A 140 -2.25 -14.17 -18.66
N ARG A 141 -2.61 -14.94 -19.69
CA ARG A 141 -3.56 -14.51 -20.71
C ARG A 141 -4.92 -15.12 -20.37
N LEU A 142 -5.86 -14.27 -20.00
CA LEU A 142 -7.25 -14.68 -19.81
C LEU A 142 -7.95 -14.80 -21.17
N SER A 143 -9.00 -15.63 -21.22
CA SER A 143 -9.92 -15.60 -22.37
C SER A 143 -10.61 -14.24 -22.45
N GLN A 144 -11.01 -13.85 -23.66
CA GLN A 144 -11.60 -12.53 -23.91
C GLN A 144 -12.83 -12.28 -23.04
N ASP A 145 -13.68 -13.29 -22.86
CA ASP A 145 -14.92 -13.20 -22.12
C ASP A 145 -14.71 -13.07 -20.59
N VAL A 146 -13.68 -13.73 -20.03
CA VAL A 146 -13.30 -13.57 -18.62
C VAL A 146 -12.66 -12.20 -18.40
N ALA A 147 -11.75 -11.79 -19.28
CA ALA A 147 -11.08 -10.49 -19.20
C ALA A 147 -12.07 -9.33 -19.27
N GLN A 148 -13.04 -9.39 -20.20
CA GLN A 148 -14.08 -8.38 -20.33
C GLN A 148 -15.01 -8.34 -19.11
N HIS A 149 -15.37 -9.50 -18.55
CA HIS A 149 -16.20 -9.57 -17.35
C HIS A 149 -15.52 -8.88 -16.15
N ALA A 150 -14.28 -9.24 -15.84
CA ALA A 150 -13.54 -8.63 -14.72
C ALA A 150 -13.24 -7.14 -14.96
N ALA A 151 -12.93 -6.75 -16.21
CA ALA A 151 -12.75 -5.34 -16.56
C ALA A 151 -14.04 -4.52 -16.35
N GLN A 152 -15.21 -5.09 -16.66
CA GLN A 152 -16.48 -4.43 -16.43
C GLN A 152 -16.77 -4.27 -14.93
N LEU A 153 -16.49 -5.30 -14.10
CA LEU A 153 -16.62 -5.19 -12.65
C LEU A 153 -15.77 -4.04 -12.07
N LEU A 154 -14.55 -3.85 -12.58
CA LEU A 154 -13.70 -2.72 -12.19
C LEU A 154 -14.30 -1.37 -12.59
N ILE A 155 -14.78 -1.25 -13.83
CA ILE A 155 -15.41 0.00 -14.30
C ILE A 155 -16.66 0.32 -13.48
N ASP A 156 -17.49 -0.69 -13.19
CA ASP A 156 -18.71 -0.52 -12.41
C ASP A 156 -18.40 -0.05 -10.98
N GLU A 157 -17.36 -0.59 -10.35
CA GLU A 157 -16.91 -0.11 -9.05
C GLU A 157 -16.39 1.34 -9.13
N VAL A 158 -15.60 1.70 -10.15
CA VAL A 158 -15.17 3.11 -10.36
C VAL A 158 -16.39 4.03 -10.52
N HIS A 159 -17.38 3.64 -11.33
CA HIS A 159 -18.61 4.42 -11.52
C HIS A 159 -19.41 4.55 -10.22
N SER A 160 -19.46 3.50 -9.40
CA SER A 160 -20.09 3.53 -8.08
C SER A 160 -19.45 4.56 -7.15
N ARG A 161 -18.12 4.71 -7.18
CA ARG A 161 -17.38 5.69 -6.36
C ARG A 161 -17.61 7.15 -6.78
N ILE A 162 -17.93 7.40 -8.06
CA ILE A 162 -18.12 8.76 -8.61
C ILE A 162 -19.59 9.10 -8.89
N LYS A 163 -20.53 8.20 -8.58
CA LYS A 163 -21.95 8.34 -8.95
C LYS A 163 -22.59 9.63 -8.45
N ASP A 164 -22.16 10.11 -7.28
CA ASP A 164 -22.71 11.30 -6.61
C ASP A 164 -21.94 12.59 -7.00
N ILE A 165 -21.08 12.52 -8.02
CA ILE A 165 -20.28 13.65 -8.52
C ILE A 165 -20.63 13.87 -10.00
N PRO A 166 -21.67 14.66 -10.32
CA PRO A 166 -22.19 14.80 -11.68
C PRO A 166 -21.16 15.31 -12.70
N SER A 167 -20.16 16.06 -12.24
CA SER A 167 -19.08 16.59 -13.09
C SER A 167 -18.04 15.54 -13.50
N CYS A 168 -18.00 14.36 -12.87
CA CYS A 168 -17.09 13.30 -13.27
C CYS A 168 -17.62 12.58 -14.51
N LEU A 169 -16.81 12.48 -15.55
CA LEU A 169 -17.13 11.71 -16.74
C LEU A 169 -17.15 10.21 -16.43
N ARG A 170 -18.05 9.50 -17.12
CA ARG A 170 -18.08 8.03 -17.07
C ARG A 170 -17.00 7.46 -17.98
N TYR A 171 -16.33 6.42 -17.47
CA TYR A 171 -15.32 5.68 -18.21
C TYR A 171 -15.92 4.57 -19.08
N LYS A 172 -15.31 4.35 -20.24
CA LYS A 172 -15.48 3.16 -21.07
C LYS A 172 -14.17 2.39 -21.12
N LEU A 173 -14.24 1.06 -21.20
CA LEU A 173 -13.05 0.23 -21.37
C LEU A 173 -12.41 0.54 -22.73
N LEU A 174 -11.11 0.85 -22.73
CA LEU A 174 -10.30 0.90 -23.95
C LEU A 174 -9.64 -0.45 -24.21
N ARG A 175 -8.91 -0.96 -23.21
CA ARG A 175 -8.27 -2.29 -23.27
C ARG A 175 -7.90 -2.79 -21.87
N VAL A 176 -7.75 -4.11 -21.75
CA VAL A 176 -7.07 -4.74 -20.61
C VAL A 176 -5.57 -4.65 -20.87
N ARG A 177 -4.82 -4.06 -19.93
CA ARG A 177 -3.36 -3.88 -20.07
C ARG A 177 -2.58 -5.07 -19.52
N ARG A 178 -2.94 -5.53 -18.32
CA ARG A 178 -2.24 -6.60 -17.61
C ARG A 178 -3.23 -7.47 -16.86
N THR A 179 -2.94 -8.76 -16.83
CA THR A 179 -3.61 -9.75 -15.99
C THR A 179 -2.55 -10.66 -15.40
N ALA A 180 -2.58 -10.86 -14.09
CA ALA A 180 -1.63 -11.71 -13.40
C ALA A 180 -2.30 -12.43 -12.22
N VAL A 181 -1.92 -13.67 -11.95
CA VAL A 181 -2.43 -14.47 -10.83
C VAL A 181 -1.39 -14.62 -9.73
N SER A 182 -1.83 -14.75 -8.48
CA SER A 182 -0.90 -14.92 -7.37
C SER A 182 -0.11 -16.22 -7.45
N GLN A 183 1.18 -16.21 -7.05
CA GLN A 183 2.01 -17.42 -7.13
C GLN A 183 1.60 -18.47 -6.08
N ASN A 184 1.16 -18.01 -4.92
CA ASN A 184 0.77 -18.87 -3.80
C ASN A 184 -0.64 -19.47 -3.94
N SER A 185 -1.33 -19.29 -5.08
CA SER A 185 -2.64 -19.93 -5.34
C SER A 185 -2.59 -21.47 -5.32
N LEU A 186 -1.40 -22.07 -5.29
CA LEU A 186 -1.22 -23.52 -5.12
C LEU A 186 -1.32 -23.98 -3.64
N LEU A 187 -1.25 -23.06 -2.68
CA LEU A 187 -1.25 -23.35 -1.23
C LEU A 187 -2.50 -22.82 -0.51
N GLU A 188 -3.23 -21.87 -1.12
CA GLU A 188 -4.47 -21.30 -0.59
C GLU A 188 -5.66 -21.69 -1.48
N ASN A 189 -6.86 -21.79 -0.90
CA ASN A 189 -8.10 -22.12 -1.64
C ASN A 189 -8.58 -21.00 -2.58
N GLU A 190 -7.91 -19.84 -2.58
CA GLU A 190 -8.30 -18.64 -3.30
C GLU A 190 -7.18 -18.20 -4.26
N THR A 191 -7.55 -17.95 -5.52
CA THR A 191 -6.63 -17.38 -6.51
C THR A 191 -6.87 -15.87 -6.57
N TYR A 192 -5.81 -15.07 -6.44
CA TYR A 192 -5.93 -13.62 -6.58
C TYR A 192 -5.55 -13.21 -7.99
N LEU A 193 -6.44 -12.51 -8.68
CA LEU A 193 -6.21 -11.95 -10.01
C LEU A 193 -5.94 -10.45 -9.87
N LEU A 194 -4.73 -10.02 -10.21
CA LEU A 194 -4.39 -8.61 -10.40
C LEU A 194 -4.67 -8.23 -11.85
N MET A 195 -5.48 -7.21 -12.06
CA MET A 195 -5.80 -6.70 -13.40
C MET A 195 -5.62 -5.19 -13.45
N SER A 196 -4.98 -4.72 -14.52
CA SER A 196 -5.00 -3.30 -14.89
C SER A 196 -5.68 -3.07 -16.24
N ILE A 197 -6.49 -2.02 -16.31
CA ILE A 197 -7.26 -1.62 -17.48
C ILE A 197 -6.92 -0.18 -17.87
N GLU A 198 -7.04 0.11 -19.16
CA GLU A 198 -7.00 1.46 -19.70
C GLU A 198 -8.41 1.85 -20.16
N THR A 199 -8.78 3.11 -19.97
CA THR A 199 -10.14 3.61 -20.19
C THR A 199 -10.18 4.85 -21.10
N ILE A 200 -11.38 5.22 -21.54
CA ILE A 200 -11.72 6.52 -22.13
C ILE A 200 -12.77 7.21 -21.23
N PRO A 201 -12.53 8.44 -20.73
CA PRO A 201 -11.31 9.24 -20.85
C PRO A 201 -10.09 8.55 -20.21
N THR A 202 -8.87 8.93 -20.60
CA THR A 202 -7.65 8.22 -20.23
C THR A 202 -7.47 8.15 -18.71
N ALA A 203 -7.50 6.93 -18.21
CA ALA A 203 -7.06 6.54 -16.86
C ALA A 203 -6.65 5.07 -16.89
N ILE A 204 -5.64 4.73 -16.09
CA ILE A 204 -5.17 3.37 -15.87
C ILE A 204 -5.55 2.95 -14.46
N PHE A 205 -6.52 2.07 -14.34
CA PHE A 205 -6.96 1.53 -13.06
C PHE A 205 -6.41 0.13 -12.85
N GLU A 206 -6.03 -0.19 -11.62
CA GLU A 206 -5.61 -1.53 -11.20
C GLU A 206 -6.42 -1.96 -9.98
N ALA A 207 -6.85 -3.21 -9.98
CA ALA A 207 -7.55 -3.82 -8.85
C ALA A 207 -7.14 -5.28 -8.69
N THR A 208 -7.39 -5.80 -7.49
CA THR A 208 -7.21 -7.21 -7.16
C THR A 208 -8.57 -7.85 -7.00
N PHE A 209 -8.73 -9.02 -7.61
CA PHE A 209 -9.94 -9.82 -7.58
C PHE A 209 -9.68 -11.14 -6.88
N ILE A 210 -10.70 -11.68 -6.23
CA ILE A 210 -10.75 -13.05 -5.74
C ILE A 210 -11.43 -13.90 -6.81
N VAL A 211 -10.80 -15.01 -7.15
CA VAL A 211 -11.33 -16.02 -8.06
C VAL A 211 -11.65 -17.28 -7.27
N SER A 212 -12.93 -17.64 -7.25
CA SER A 212 -13.42 -18.83 -6.57
C SER A 212 -13.43 -20.02 -7.55
N GLY A 213 -12.61 -21.03 -7.29
CA GLY A 213 -12.48 -22.18 -8.18
C GLY A 213 -11.74 -21.85 -9.48
N ASP A 214 -12.23 -22.35 -10.61
CA ASP A 214 -11.58 -22.16 -11.91
C ASP A 214 -11.91 -20.78 -12.50
N ILE A 215 -10.86 -20.02 -12.84
CA ILE A 215 -10.95 -18.69 -13.48
C ILE A 215 -11.80 -18.68 -14.76
N SER A 216 -11.91 -19.81 -15.45
CA SER A 216 -12.77 -19.97 -16.64
C SER A 216 -14.27 -19.85 -16.33
N ARG A 217 -14.68 -20.11 -15.07
CA ARG A 217 -16.09 -20.10 -14.63
C ARG A 217 -16.64 -18.72 -14.31
N LYS A 218 -15.81 -17.67 -14.39
CA LYS A 218 -16.18 -16.27 -14.10
C LYS A 218 -16.73 -16.02 -12.70
N ASP A 219 -16.42 -16.89 -11.74
CA ASP A 219 -16.70 -16.62 -10.34
C ASP A 219 -15.59 -15.69 -9.79
N ILE A 220 -15.71 -14.41 -10.16
CA ILE A 220 -14.72 -13.37 -9.94
C ILE A 220 -15.39 -12.21 -9.20
N SER A 221 -14.79 -11.77 -8.10
CA SER A 221 -15.25 -10.61 -7.34
C SER A 221 -14.08 -9.73 -6.91
N LEU A 222 -14.32 -8.44 -6.65
CA LEU A 222 -13.27 -7.56 -6.12
C LEU A 222 -12.88 -7.99 -4.71
N ALA A 223 -11.57 -7.97 -4.41
CA ALA A 223 -11.03 -8.31 -3.10
C ALA A 223 -11.47 -7.32 -2.00
N GLU A 224 -11.03 -7.55 -0.75
CA GLU A 224 -11.55 -6.84 0.42
C GLU A 224 -11.45 -5.31 0.27
N ASN A 225 -12.50 -4.62 0.73
CA ASN A 225 -12.67 -3.16 0.63
C ASN A 225 -12.69 -2.59 -0.81
N ARG A 226 -12.58 -3.44 -1.84
CA ARG A 226 -12.61 -3.08 -3.25
C ARG A 226 -11.61 -1.99 -3.58
N TRP A 227 -10.37 -2.17 -3.11
CA TRP A 227 -9.28 -1.24 -3.38
C TRP A 227 -9.00 -1.16 -4.88
N ILE A 228 -8.82 0.07 -5.35
CA ILE A 228 -8.49 0.40 -6.73
C ILE A 228 -7.39 1.44 -6.72
N SER A 229 -6.30 1.15 -7.42
CA SER A 229 -5.20 2.08 -7.66
C SER A 229 -5.34 2.75 -9.02
N ARG A 230 -4.88 3.99 -9.11
CA ARG A 230 -4.69 4.69 -10.38
C ARG A 230 -3.19 4.77 -10.67
N LEU A 231 -2.76 4.21 -11.80
CA LEU A 231 -1.35 4.05 -12.16
C LEU A 231 -0.81 5.20 -13.02
N ASP A 232 -1.67 6.10 -13.49
CA ASP A 232 -1.31 7.33 -14.20
C ASP A 232 -1.61 8.59 -13.36
N PRO A 233 -0.85 9.68 -13.52
CA PRO A 233 -1.22 10.97 -12.93
C PRO A 233 -2.60 11.42 -13.44
N THR A 234 -3.39 12.05 -12.57
CA THR A 234 -4.70 12.64 -12.98
C THR A 234 -4.56 13.78 -13.99
N GLY A 235 -3.36 14.36 -14.11
CA GLY A 235 -3.07 15.47 -15.03
C GLY A 235 -3.83 16.75 -14.68
N GLY A 236 -4.30 16.90 -13.44
CA GLY A 236 -5.13 18.03 -13.02
C GLY A 236 -6.59 17.95 -13.48
N ASN A 237 -7.01 16.84 -14.11
CA ASN A 237 -8.39 16.60 -14.51
C ASN A 237 -9.29 16.19 -13.34
N ASP A 238 -8.86 16.34 -12.09
CA ASP A 238 -9.61 16.01 -10.88
C ASP A 238 -10.17 17.26 -10.16
N TRP A 239 -10.12 18.43 -10.79
CA TRP A 239 -10.43 19.74 -10.18
C TRP A 239 -11.84 19.86 -9.57
N CYS A 240 -12.79 19.05 -10.03
CA CYS A 240 -14.19 19.07 -9.60
C CYS A 240 -14.46 18.22 -8.35
N THR A 241 -13.44 17.55 -7.79
CA THR A 241 -13.56 16.79 -6.53
C THR A 241 -12.34 16.97 -5.64
N LYS A 242 -12.57 16.95 -4.32
CA LYS A 242 -11.49 16.90 -3.32
C LYS A 242 -11.19 15.47 -2.86
N ASN A 243 -12.22 14.63 -2.77
CA ASN A 243 -12.14 13.33 -2.08
C ASN A 243 -12.01 12.14 -3.04
N PHE A 244 -12.35 12.30 -4.32
CA PHE A 244 -12.38 11.20 -5.30
C PHE A 244 -11.43 11.44 -6.47
N LYS A 245 -10.31 12.11 -6.19
CA LYS A 245 -9.38 12.60 -7.22
C LYS A 245 -8.85 11.50 -8.13
N ILE A 246 -8.49 10.36 -7.56
CA ILE A 246 -7.98 9.23 -8.34
C ILE A 246 -9.04 8.64 -9.27
N TYR A 247 -10.33 8.73 -8.91
CA TYR A 247 -11.42 8.15 -9.69
C TYR A 247 -12.02 9.12 -10.71
N CYS A 248 -12.03 10.41 -10.42
CA CYS A 248 -12.75 11.37 -11.23
C CYS A 248 -11.93 11.87 -12.41
N PHE A 249 -12.57 11.98 -13.58
CA PHE A 249 -12.10 12.78 -14.69
C PHE A 249 -13.12 13.88 -14.96
N CYS A 250 -12.76 15.11 -14.63
CA CYS A 250 -13.54 16.31 -14.83
C CYS A 250 -13.30 16.85 -16.24
N PRO A 251 -14.35 17.32 -16.94
CA PRO A 251 -14.18 18.00 -18.22
C PRO A 251 -13.34 19.28 -18.05
N LYS A 252 -12.76 19.78 -19.14
CA LYS A 252 -12.04 21.06 -19.11
C LYS A 252 -12.98 22.17 -18.63
N LYS A 253 -12.49 23.05 -17.76
CA LYS A 253 -13.22 24.29 -17.42
C LYS A 253 -13.36 25.11 -18.71
N HIS A 254 -14.59 25.37 -19.11
CA HIS A 254 -14.90 26.38 -20.13
C HIS A 254 -14.71 27.78 -19.56
#